data_AF-A0A9D6Z6N9-F1
#
_entry.id   AF-A0A9D6Z6N9-F1
#
_cell.length_a   1.000
_cell.length_b   1.000
_cell.length_c   1.000
_cell.angle_alpha   90.00
_cell.angle_beta   90.00
_cell.angle_gamma   90.00
#
_symmetry.space_group_name_H-M   'P 1'
#
loop_
_entity.id
_entity.type
_entity.pdbx_description
1 polymer ?
#
loop_
_entity_poly.entity_id
_entity_poly.type
_entity_poly.pdbx_seq_one_letter_code
_entity_poly.pdbx_strand_id
1 'polypeptide(L)'
;MIEKRSLLLVLVLLLATVSPSSVPGQVPYQGQPPMMQPQPVPQGQQPPGAQHPAEYAFRPDLTNPQFGECLNLEKTWKMLWQRYAQEYQRARMMNPRDPQYAQMSYYLQSLKAQLDAAWQNFSSRCVYFPSRR
;
A
#
# COMPACT_ATOMS: atom_id res chain seq x y z
N MET A 1 -46.91 26.23 -16.15
CA MET A 1 -45.66 26.73 -15.53
C MET A 1 -45.09 25.73 -14.50
N ILE A 2 -44.80 24.48 -14.87
CA ILE A 2 -44.27 23.48 -13.90
C ILE A 2 -43.05 22.70 -14.44
N GLU A 3 -42.72 22.79 -15.73
CA GLU A 3 -41.67 21.91 -16.30
C GLU A 3 -40.23 22.46 -16.20
N LYS A 4 -40.03 23.77 -16.04
CA LYS A 4 -38.68 24.37 -16.02
C LYS A 4 -38.00 24.37 -14.64
N ARG A 5 -38.72 24.04 -13.57
CA ARG A 5 -38.17 24.06 -12.20
C ARG A 5 -37.49 22.74 -11.81
N SER A 6 -37.86 21.62 -12.42
CA SER A 6 -37.23 20.32 -12.13
C SER A 6 -35.83 20.17 -12.73
N LEU A 7 -35.53 20.84 -13.84
CA LEU A 7 -34.22 20.75 -14.50
C LEU A 7 -33.11 21.54 -13.76
N LEU A 8 -33.46 22.63 -13.07
CA LEU A 8 -32.50 23.40 -12.28
C LEU A 8 -32.07 22.68 -10.98
N LEU A 9 -32.96 21.90 -10.37
CA LEU A 9 -32.65 21.14 -9.15
C LEU A 9 -31.71 19.96 -9.40
N VAL A 10 -31.78 19.33 -10.58
CA VAL A 10 -30.88 18.22 -10.93
C VAL A 10 -29.48 18.71 -11.29
N LEU A 11 -29.35 19.91 -11.86
CA LEU A 11 -28.05 20.46 -12.26
C LEU A 11 -27.22 20.98 -11.07
N VAL A 12 -27.85 21.47 -10.00
CA VAL A 12 -27.15 21.93 -8.78
C VAL A 12 -26.62 20.77 -7.95
N LEU A 13 -27.19 19.57 -8.08
CA LEU A 13 -26.73 18.35 -7.41
C LEU A 13 -25.47 17.73 -8.03
N LEU A 14 -25.05 18.14 -9.23
CA LEU A 14 -23.91 17.57 -9.96
C LEU A 14 -22.59 18.35 -9.80
N LEU A 15 -22.59 19.48 -9.10
CA LEU A 15 -21.40 20.36 -8.98
C LEU A 15 -20.77 20.43 -7.57
N ALA A 16 -21.24 19.62 -6.61
CA ALA A 16 -20.80 19.71 -5.21
C ALA A 16 -19.92 18.54 -4.71
N THR A 17 -19.26 17.78 -5.59
CA THR A 17 -18.37 16.69 -5.15
C THR A 17 -17.00 16.74 -5.83
N VAL A 18 -16.33 17.88 -5.71
CA VAL A 18 -14.87 17.94 -5.76
C VAL A 18 -14.36 18.58 -4.48
N SER A 19 -13.87 17.73 -3.59
CA SER A 19 -12.92 18.13 -2.56
C SER A 19 -11.90 16.99 -2.44
N PRO A 20 -10.60 17.29 -2.60
CA PRO A 20 -9.55 16.29 -2.45
C PRO A 20 -9.34 16.06 -0.96
N SER A 21 -9.42 14.81 -0.50
CA SER A 21 -8.95 14.45 0.85
C SER A 21 -8.49 13.00 0.85
N SER A 22 -7.18 12.85 0.64
CA SER A 22 -6.36 11.90 1.36
C SER A 22 -6.65 11.98 2.87
N VAL A 23 -6.93 10.86 3.54
CA VAL A 23 -6.37 10.36 4.82
C VAL A 23 -7.11 9.05 5.19
N PRO A 24 -6.42 7.93 5.49
CA PRO A 24 -7.02 6.86 6.30
C PRO A 24 -6.94 7.22 7.79
N GLY A 25 -8.11 7.32 8.42
CA GLY A 25 -8.40 7.12 9.86
C GLY A 25 -7.38 7.59 10.90
N GLN A 26 -7.60 8.79 11.45
CA GLN A 26 -7.25 9.13 12.83
C GLN A 26 -8.52 9.16 13.68
N VAL A 27 -8.52 8.43 14.78
CA VAL A 27 -9.48 8.53 15.90
C VAL A 27 -9.30 9.89 16.61
N PRO A 28 -10.37 10.46 17.21
CA PRO A 28 -10.45 11.88 17.54
C PRO A 28 -9.67 12.20 18.83
N TYR A 29 -8.78 13.19 18.78
CA TYR A 29 -8.30 13.89 19.97
C TYR A 29 -8.67 15.37 19.86
N GLN A 30 -9.50 15.81 20.80
CA GLN A 30 -9.84 17.20 21.01
C GLN A 30 -8.60 18.02 21.38
N GLY A 31 -8.54 19.26 20.87
CA GLY A 31 -7.80 20.36 21.46
C GLY A 31 -6.38 20.55 20.96
N GLN A 32 -6.20 21.42 19.95
CA GLN A 32 -4.91 22.08 19.73
C GLN A 32 -4.63 23.09 20.85
N PRO A 33 -3.36 23.20 21.26
CA PRO A 33 -2.74 24.51 21.49
C PRO A 33 -1.69 24.82 20.40
N PRO A 34 -1.36 26.09 20.19
CA PRO A 34 -0.67 26.58 18.98
C PRO A 34 0.78 26.09 18.85
N MET A 35 1.20 25.86 17.60
CA MET A 35 2.59 25.53 17.27
C MET A 35 3.50 26.73 17.56
N MET A 36 4.36 26.62 18.58
CA MET A 36 5.54 27.48 18.71
C MET A 36 6.63 26.98 17.75
N GLN A 37 7.24 27.91 17.01
CA GLN A 37 8.43 27.66 16.20
C GLN A 37 9.54 27.03 17.06
N PRO A 38 10.34 26.10 16.52
CA PRO A 38 11.48 25.54 17.25
C PRO A 38 12.54 26.63 17.47
N GLN A 39 12.58 27.17 18.69
CA GLN A 39 13.77 27.86 19.19
C GLN A 39 14.90 26.83 19.40
N PRO A 40 16.17 27.21 19.16
CA PRO A 40 17.30 26.34 19.44
C PRO A 40 17.38 26.03 20.94
N VAL A 41 17.32 24.75 21.28
CA VAL A 41 17.34 24.26 22.67
C VAL A 41 18.75 24.45 23.25
N PRO A 42 18.93 25.13 24.39
CA PRO A 42 20.22 25.19 25.07
C PRO A 42 20.60 23.80 25.60
N GLN A 43 21.87 23.41 25.45
CA GLN A 43 22.44 22.21 26.07
C GLN A 43 22.28 22.26 27.59
N GLY A 44 21.24 21.59 28.10
CA GLY A 44 20.98 21.39 29.53
C GLY A 44 21.25 19.94 29.92
N GLN A 45 22.03 19.79 30.98
CA GLN A 45 22.60 18.55 31.53
C GLN A 45 21.59 17.40 31.71
N GLN A 46 22.01 16.18 31.29
CA GLN A 46 21.31 14.91 31.55
C GLN A 46 21.32 14.56 33.05
N PRO A 47 20.18 14.15 33.64
CA PRO A 47 20.18 13.41 34.90
C PRO A 47 20.57 11.94 34.67
N PRO A 48 21.39 11.33 35.56
CA PRO A 48 21.75 9.93 35.46
C PRO A 48 20.61 9.05 36.00
N GLY A 49 20.14 8.08 35.21
CA GLY A 49 19.37 6.95 35.77
C GLY A 49 18.06 6.57 35.11
N ALA A 50 17.70 7.08 33.93
CA ALA A 50 16.57 6.53 33.18
C ALA A 50 17.06 5.46 32.20
N GLN A 51 17.21 4.21 32.68
CA GLN A 51 17.19 3.05 31.80
C GLN A 51 15.78 2.96 31.21
N HIS A 52 15.58 3.56 30.03
CA HIS A 52 14.42 3.27 29.22
C HIS A 52 14.43 1.75 28.94
N PRO A 53 13.29 1.04 29.06
CA PRO A 53 13.20 -0.31 28.56
C PRO A 53 13.64 -0.26 27.10
N ALA A 54 14.58 -1.11 26.71
CA ALA A 54 14.92 -1.27 25.31
C ALA A 54 13.63 -1.73 24.61
N GLU A 55 12.88 -0.76 24.09
CA GLU A 55 11.80 -1.00 23.16
C GLU A 55 12.42 -1.90 22.11
N TYR A 56 11.91 -3.14 22.01
CA TYR A 56 12.41 -4.12 21.05
C TYR A 56 11.99 -3.63 19.66
N ALA A 57 12.62 -2.55 19.21
CA ALA A 57 12.58 -2.10 17.85
C ALA A 57 13.36 -3.17 17.10
N PHE A 58 12.62 -4.10 16.49
CA PHE A 58 13.17 -5.03 15.53
C PHE A 58 13.80 -4.19 14.42
N ARG A 59 15.08 -3.87 14.59
CA ARG A 59 15.93 -3.31 13.55
C ARG A 59 16.54 -4.52 12.87
N PRO A 60 16.01 -4.95 11.71
CA PRO A 60 16.64 -6.01 10.96
C PRO A 60 18.09 -5.62 10.72
N ASP A 61 18.99 -6.57 10.92
CA ASP A 61 20.40 -6.38 10.63
C ASP A 61 20.58 -6.15 9.13
N LEU A 62 20.79 -4.88 8.76
CA LEU A 62 20.98 -4.45 7.37
C LEU A 62 22.32 -4.93 6.80
N THR A 63 23.23 -5.45 7.62
CA THR A 63 24.49 -6.07 7.17
C THR A 63 24.37 -7.57 6.93
N ASN A 64 23.23 -8.18 7.28
CA ASN A 64 22.98 -9.59 6.98
C ASN A 64 22.72 -9.78 5.47
N PRO A 65 23.57 -10.54 4.74
CA PRO A 65 23.37 -10.78 3.31
C PRO A 65 22.03 -11.47 2.98
N GLN A 66 21.48 -12.27 3.90
CA GLN A 66 20.14 -12.89 3.74
C GLN A 66 19.03 -11.84 3.71
N PHE A 67 19.18 -10.74 4.44
CA PHE A 67 18.19 -9.66 4.42
C PHE A 67 18.14 -8.98 3.05
N GLY A 68 19.30 -8.71 2.44
CA GLY A 68 19.40 -8.16 1.09
C GLY A 68 18.82 -9.11 0.03
N GLU A 69 19.08 -10.40 0.15
CA GLU A 69 18.48 -11.43 -0.72
C GLU A 69 16.95 -11.42 -0.60
N CYS A 70 16.42 -11.37 0.62
CA CYS A 70 14.99 -11.34 0.86
C CYS A 70 14.29 -10.10 0.32
N LEU A 71 14.92 -8.92 0.44
CA LEU A 71 14.43 -7.70 -0.18
C LEU A 71 14.38 -7.81 -1.71
N ASN A 72 15.36 -8.46 -2.33
CA ASN A 72 15.36 -8.66 -3.78
C ASN A 72 14.25 -9.63 -4.21
N LEU A 73 14.05 -10.72 -3.49
CA LEU A 73 12.94 -11.65 -3.74
C LEU A 73 11.58 -10.97 -3.57
N GLU A 74 11.42 -10.15 -2.53
CA GLU A 74 10.21 -9.35 -2.30
C GLU A 74 9.95 -8.38 -3.46
N LYS A 75 10.98 -7.64 -3.90
CA LYS A 75 10.86 -6.72 -5.05
C LYS A 75 10.42 -7.45 -6.31
N THR A 76 11.02 -8.60 -6.61
CA THR A 76 10.66 -9.41 -7.79
C THR A 76 9.20 -9.86 -7.72
N TRP A 77 8.77 -10.40 -6.58
CA TRP A 77 7.37 -10.80 -6.39
C TRP A 77 6.40 -9.61 -6.55
N LYS A 78 6.69 -8.47 -5.92
CA LYS A 78 5.85 -7.25 -6.03
C LYS A 78 5.76 -6.74 -7.46
N MET A 79 6.87 -6.76 -8.21
CA MET A 79 6.90 -6.35 -9.61
C MET A 79 6.03 -7.27 -10.48
N LEU A 80 6.14 -8.59 -10.30
CA LEU A 80 5.29 -9.56 -10.99
C LEU A 80 3.82 -9.38 -10.62
N TRP A 81 3.52 -9.10 -9.35
CA TRP A 81 2.17 -8.84 -8.88
C TRP A 81 1.56 -7.62 -9.57
N GLN A 82 2.30 -6.50 -9.62
CA GLN A 82 1.84 -5.28 -10.30
C GLN A 82 1.54 -5.52 -11.77
N ARG A 83 2.43 -6.24 -12.47
CA ARG A 83 2.23 -6.61 -13.88
C ARG A 83 1.02 -7.51 -14.07
N TYR A 84 0.88 -8.55 -13.24
CA TYR A 84 -0.29 -9.43 -13.27
C TYR A 84 -1.59 -8.64 -13.04
N ALA A 85 -1.62 -7.77 -12.04
CA ALA A 85 -2.79 -6.97 -11.71
C ALA A 85 -3.18 -6.06 -12.88
N GLN A 86 -2.22 -5.40 -13.53
CA GLN A 86 -2.47 -4.54 -14.69
C GLN A 86 -3.09 -5.31 -15.85
N GLU A 87 -2.48 -6.44 -16.24
CA GLU A 87 -2.96 -7.24 -17.36
C GLU A 87 -4.30 -7.92 -17.04
N TYR A 88 -4.51 -8.29 -15.77
CA TYR A 88 -5.78 -8.84 -15.33
C TYR A 88 -6.91 -7.80 -15.46
N GLN A 89 -6.68 -6.54 -15.06
CA GLN A 89 -7.67 -5.48 -15.29
C GLN A 89 -7.93 -5.25 -16.77
N ARG A 90 -6.88 -5.29 -17.61
CA ARG A 90 -7.03 -5.19 -19.07
C ARG A 90 -7.92 -6.31 -19.62
N ALA A 91 -7.65 -7.56 -19.26
CA ALA A 91 -8.42 -8.70 -19.73
C ALA A 91 -9.88 -8.65 -19.27
N ARG A 92 -10.17 -8.08 -18.08
CA ARG A 92 -11.55 -7.87 -17.60
C ARG A 92 -12.36 -6.91 -18.47
N MET A 93 -11.70 -5.97 -19.15
CA MET A 93 -12.36 -5.03 -20.06
C MET A 93 -12.48 -5.57 -21.49
N MET A 94 -11.80 -6.68 -21.81
CA MET A 94 -11.85 -7.30 -23.13
C MET A 94 -13.10 -8.16 -23.29
N ASN A 95 -13.60 -8.24 -24.53
CA ASN A 95 -14.71 -9.14 -24.86
C ASN A 95 -14.20 -10.59 -24.95
N PRO A 96 -14.77 -11.56 -24.21
CA PRO A 96 -14.36 -12.97 -24.29
C PRO A 96 -14.52 -13.61 -25.67
N ARG A 97 -15.33 -13.01 -26.55
CA ARG A 97 -15.53 -13.47 -27.94
C ARG A 97 -14.49 -12.92 -28.92
N ASP A 98 -13.65 -11.99 -28.47
CA ASP A 98 -12.57 -11.45 -29.30
C ASP A 98 -11.49 -12.51 -29.50
N PRO A 99 -11.00 -12.76 -30.73
CA PRO A 99 -9.91 -13.70 -30.97
C PRO A 99 -8.64 -13.39 -30.16
N GLN A 100 -8.39 -12.13 -29.81
CA GLN A 100 -7.24 -11.75 -28.97
C GLN A 100 -7.39 -12.14 -27.50
N TYR A 101 -8.62 -12.40 -27.03
CA TYR A 101 -8.87 -12.78 -25.64
C TYR A 101 -8.19 -14.10 -25.29
N ALA A 102 -8.22 -15.08 -26.20
CA ALA A 102 -7.57 -16.37 -25.99
C ALA A 102 -6.07 -16.20 -25.74
N GLN A 103 -5.39 -15.41 -26.57
CA GLN A 103 -3.96 -15.12 -26.40
C GLN A 103 -3.67 -14.43 -25.06
N MET A 104 -4.48 -13.43 -24.71
CA MET A 104 -4.36 -12.73 -23.43
C MET A 104 -4.55 -13.68 -22.24
N SER A 105 -5.49 -14.63 -22.32
CA SER A 105 -5.76 -15.59 -21.26
C SER A 105 -4.57 -16.52 -21.00
N TYR A 106 -3.91 -17.02 -22.05
CA TYR A 106 -2.68 -17.83 -21.92
C TYR A 106 -1.53 -17.02 -21.34
N TYR A 107 -1.37 -15.77 -21.77
CA TYR A 107 -0.37 -14.87 -21.22
C TYR A 107 -0.61 -14.62 -19.71
N LEU A 108 -1.86 -14.38 -19.30
CA LEU A 108 -2.21 -14.23 -17.89
C LEU A 108 -1.94 -15.48 -17.06
N GLN A 109 -2.23 -16.67 -17.59
CA GLN A 109 -1.89 -17.93 -16.92
C GLN A 109 -0.38 -18.05 -16.71
N SER A 110 0.42 -17.71 -17.74
CA SER A 110 1.88 -17.75 -17.64
C SER A 110 2.42 -16.75 -16.62
N LEU A 111 1.83 -15.55 -16.54
CA LEU A 111 2.16 -14.51 -15.57
C LEU A 111 1.80 -14.95 -14.15
N LYS A 112 0.64 -15.58 -13.98
CA LYS A 112 0.21 -16.13 -12.71
C LYS A 112 1.16 -17.22 -12.22
N ALA A 113 1.58 -18.15 -13.10
CA ALA A 113 2.54 -19.18 -12.73
C ALA A 113 3.89 -18.59 -12.27
N GLN A 114 4.39 -17.55 -12.95
CA GLN A 114 5.60 -16.84 -12.54
C GLN A 114 5.44 -16.13 -11.19
N LEU A 115 4.30 -15.47 -10.97
CA LEU A 115 3.97 -14.82 -9.72
C LEU A 115 3.92 -15.83 -8.56
N ASP A 116 3.24 -16.97 -8.76
CA ASP A 116 3.11 -18.01 -7.76
C ASP A 116 4.49 -18.62 -7.42
N ALA A 117 5.35 -18.85 -8.42
CA ALA A 117 6.72 -19.32 -8.20
C ALA A 117 7.57 -18.29 -7.43
N ALA A 118 7.48 -17.01 -7.77
CA ALA A 118 8.19 -15.94 -7.06
C ALA A 118 7.70 -15.81 -5.61
N TRP A 119 6.39 -15.93 -5.39
CA TRP A 119 5.80 -15.94 -4.04
C TRP A 119 6.30 -17.13 -3.22
N GLN A 120 6.31 -18.34 -3.79
CA GLN A 120 6.81 -19.53 -3.10
C GLN A 120 8.29 -19.38 -2.71
N ASN A 121 9.12 -18.87 -3.62
CA ASN A 121 10.54 -18.62 -3.34
C ASN A 121 10.74 -17.56 -2.24
N PHE A 122 10.01 -16.45 -2.31
CA PHE A 122 10.06 -15.42 -1.27
C PHE A 122 9.55 -15.94 0.08
N SER A 123 8.35 -16.50 0.13
CA SER A 123 7.71 -16.92 1.39
C SER A 123 8.46 -18.04 2.09
N SER A 124 8.98 -19.03 1.35
CA SER A 124 9.74 -20.14 1.94
C SER A 124 11.08 -19.72 2.55
N ARG A 125 11.68 -18.63 2.08
CA ARG A 125 13.02 -18.18 2.50
C ARG A 125 13.01 -16.98 3.43
N CYS A 126 11.98 -16.14 3.33
CA CYS A 126 11.99 -14.79 3.91
C CYS A 126 10.82 -14.50 4.84
N VAL A 127 9.74 -15.30 4.79
CA VAL A 127 8.60 -15.13 5.68
C VAL A 127 8.62 -16.24 6.72
N TYR A 128 9.03 -15.90 7.95
CA TYR A 128 8.93 -16.83 9.06
C TYR A 128 7.47 -16.95 9.51
N PHE A 129 6.84 -18.07 9.15
CA PHE A 129 5.61 -18.50 9.80
C PHE A 129 5.99 -19.44 10.96
N PRO A 130 5.79 -19.05 12.24
CA PRO A 130 5.97 -19.98 13.35
C PRO A 130 5.02 -21.16 13.14
N SER A 131 5.58 -22.34 12.82
CA SER A 131 4.83 -23.58 12.70
C SER A 131 4.29 -23.93 14.09
N ARG A 132 2.96 -23.82 14.29
CA ARG A 132 2.33 -24.30 15.52
C ARG A 132 2.41 -25.81 15.52
N ARG A 133 3.42 -26.35 16.21
CA ARG A 133 3.40 -27.74 16.70
C ARG A 133 2.60 -27.82 17.98
#